data_AF-A0A8J2IZS3-F1
#
_entry.id   AF-A0A8J2IZS3-F1
#
_cell.length_a   1.000
_cell.length_b   1.000
_cell.length_c   1.000
_cell.angle_alpha   90.00
_cell.angle_beta   90.00
_cell.angle_gamma   90.00
#
_symmetry.space_group_name_H-M   'P 1'
#
loop_
_entity.id
_entity.type
_entity.pdbx_description
1 polymer ?
#
loop_
_entity_poly.entity_id
_entity_poly.type
_entity_poly.pdbx_seq_one_letter_code
_entity_poly.pdbx_strand_id
1 'polypeptide(L)'
;PPKITRVGPERLMVAALYNRTMLVCQAEGNPPPAYQWLQKTSTAEETVYVRGAEHMLVIHNVTYEYQGKYICKATNTISGNERTILSEPIDLNVVGAPQVLRHSVEREVAVEKGSDAALSVMFCSNPEPTKALWEWGSNQLESGYKMGRFVAEGITKERIDTIGKITCTGMPADV
;
A
#
# COMPACT_ATOMS: atom_id res chain seq x y z
N PRO A 1 16.36 7.53 -30.19
CA PRO A 1 15.29 7.64 -29.17
C PRO A 1 15.62 6.66 -28.03
N PRO A 2 15.19 6.91 -26.78
CA PRO A 2 15.50 5.99 -25.69
C PRO A 2 14.77 4.66 -25.90
N LYS A 3 15.42 3.56 -25.54
CA LYS A 3 14.85 2.21 -25.62
C LYS A 3 15.09 1.49 -24.31
N ILE A 4 14.02 1.09 -23.63
CA ILE A 4 14.13 0.26 -22.42
C ILE A 4 14.51 -1.15 -22.84
N THR A 5 15.62 -1.65 -22.30
CA THR A 5 16.15 -2.99 -22.57
C THR A 5 15.84 -3.97 -21.46
N ARG A 6 15.71 -3.48 -20.21
CA ARG A 6 15.42 -4.32 -19.05
C ARG A 6 14.68 -3.54 -17.97
N VAL A 7 13.65 -4.16 -17.40
CA VAL A 7 12.95 -3.72 -16.19
C VAL A 7 12.68 -4.95 -15.33
N GLY A 8 13.00 -4.88 -14.03
CA GLY A 8 12.95 -6.05 -13.15
C GLY A 8 13.34 -5.75 -11.70
N PRO A 9 13.53 -6.78 -10.85
CA PRO A 9 13.98 -8.14 -11.18
C PRO A 9 12.94 -9.06 -11.85
N GLU A 10 11.66 -8.90 -11.56
CA GLU A 10 10.52 -9.63 -12.17
C GLU A 10 9.35 -8.66 -12.42
N ARG A 11 8.31 -9.10 -13.16
CA ARG A 11 7.08 -8.30 -13.35
C ARG A 11 6.21 -8.28 -12.10
N LEU A 12 6.28 -9.34 -11.30
CA LEU A 12 5.63 -9.43 -9.99
C LEU A 12 6.74 -9.48 -8.95
N MET A 13 6.83 -8.46 -8.10
CA MET A 13 7.81 -8.41 -7.02
C MET A 13 7.08 -8.60 -5.70
N VAL A 14 7.45 -9.62 -4.93
CA VAL A 14 6.93 -9.82 -3.57
C VAL A 14 7.99 -9.36 -2.58
N ALA A 15 7.63 -8.36 -1.77
CA ALA A 15 8.51 -7.78 -0.78
C ALA A 15 7.98 -8.04 0.64
N ALA A 16 8.84 -8.56 1.52
CA ALA A 16 8.48 -8.68 2.92
C ALA A 16 8.49 -7.31 3.61
N LEU A 17 7.50 -7.06 4.46
CA LEU A 17 7.36 -5.84 5.22
C LEU A 17 8.65 -5.52 5.97
N TYR A 18 9.06 -4.25 5.90
CA TYR A 18 10.27 -3.69 6.48
C TYR A 18 11.61 -4.15 5.88
N ASN A 19 11.57 -4.94 4.81
CA ASN A 19 12.79 -5.31 4.10
C ASN A 19 13.20 -4.27 3.04
N ARG A 20 14.48 -4.36 2.67
CA ARG A 20 15.03 -3.64 1.53
C ARG A 20 14.57 -4.27 0.22
N THR A 21 13.95 -3.47 -0.64
CA THR A 21 13.47 -3.86 -1.97
C THR A 21 14.13 -2.98 -3.04
N MET A 22 14.39 -3.55 -4.22
CA MET A 22 15.09 -2.85 -5.29
C MET A 22 14.42 -3.13 -6.64
N LEU A 23 14.12 -2.06 -7.38
CA LEU A 23 13.66 -2.13 -8.77
C LEU A 23 14.74 -1.55 -9.68
N VAL A 24 14.93 -2.16 -10.84
CA VAL A 24 15.97 -1.77 -11.80
C VAL A 24 15.33 -1.52 -13.16
N CYS A 25 15.76 -0.44 -13.80
CA CYS A 25 15.38 -0.06 -15.15
C CYS A 25 16.65 0.28 -15.93
N GLN A 26 16.80 -0.31 -17.11
CA GLN A 26 17.90 -0.05 -18.02
C GLN A 26 17.32 0.41 -19.35
N ALA A 27 17.82 1.55 -19.81
CA ALA A 27 17.48 2.11 -21.09
C ALA A 27 18.75 2.53 -21.85
N GLU A 28 18.75 2.27 -23.14
CA GLU A 28 19.79 2.71 -24.07
C GLU A 28 19.33 3.99 -24.77
N GLY A 29 20.29 4.88 -25.03
CA GLY A 29 20.05 6.14 -25.74
C GLY A 29 21.33 6.93 -25.90
N ASN A 30 21.40 7.74 -26.95
CA ASN A 30 22.43 8.76 -27.13
C ASN A 30 21.74 10.12 -27.36
N PRO A 31 21.92 11.13 -26.49
CA PRO A 31 22.58 11.08 -25.19
C PRO A 31 22.01 10.03 -24.20
N PRO A 32 22.74 9.65 -23.14
CA PRO A 32 22.24 8.74 -22.11
C PRO A 32 20.89 9.21 -21.53
N PRO A 33 19.92 8.32 -21.32
CA PRO A 33 18.61 8.71 -20.83
C PRO A 33 18.63 9.06 -19.32
N ALA A 34 17.82 10.03 -18.93
CA ALA A 34 17.42 10.29 -17.55
C ALA A 34 16.28 9.35 -17.14
N TYR A 35 16.17 9.04 -15.85
CA TYR A 35 15.21 8.07 -15.32
C TYR A 35 14.22 8.73 -14.36
N GLN A 36 13.03 8.14 -14.26
CA GLN A 36 12.04 8.49 -13.25
C GLN A 36 11.16 7.28 -12.94
N TRP A 37 11.04 6.93 -11.66
CA TRP A 37 10.15 5.87 -11.20
C TRP A 37 8.81 6.45 -10.76
N LEU A 38 7.75 5.91 -11.35
CA LEU A 38 6.37 6.31 -11.12
C LEU A 38 5.63 5.16 -10.43
N GLN A 39 5.10 5.39 -9.24
CA GLN A 39 4.17 4.46 -8.59
C GLN A 39 2.74 4.90 -8.89
N LYS A 40 1.98 4.02 -9.54
CA LYS A 40 0.54 4.14 -9.72
C LYS A 40 -0.16 3.39 -8.60
N THR A 41 -0.99 4.09 -7.86
CA THR A 41 -1.88 3.47 -6.87
C THR A 41 -3.06 2.81 -7.56
N SER A 42 -3.58 1.74 -6.97
CA SER A 42 -4.77 1.02 -7.46
C SER A 42 -6.09 1.69 -7.05
N THR A 43 -6.06 2.98 -6.76
CA THR A 43 -7.20 3.80 -6.29
C THR A 43 -8.11 4.19 -7.45
N ALA A 44 -9.39 4.50 -7.19
CA ALA A 44 -10.34 4.96 -8.20
C ALA A 44 -9.86 6.22 -8.95
N GLU A 45 -9.13 7.09 -8.26
CA GLU A 45 -8.34 8.17 -8.85
C GLU A 45 -6.90 7.68 -8.99
N GLU A 46 -6.50 7.23 -10.19
CA GLU A 46 -5.16 6.71 -10.48
C GLU A 46 -4.10 7.78 -10.19
N THR A 47 -3.59 7.81 -8.96
CA THR A 47 -2.61 8.81 -8.52
C THR A 47 -1.21 8.31 -8.84
N VAL A 48 -0.40 9.20 -9.41
CA VAL A 48 0.98 8.89 -9.82
C VAL A 48 1.96 9.58 -8.87
N TYR A 49 2.73 8.80 -8.13
CA TYR A 49 3.78 9.29 -7.24
C TYR A 49 5.16 9.09 -7.86
N VAL A 50 6.00 10.12 -7.80
CA VAL A 50 7.42 9.99 -8.16
C VAL A 50 8.17 9.37 -6.98
N ARG A 51 8.84 8.23 -7.20
CA ARG A 51 9.55 7.49 -6.14
C ARG A 51 11.06 7.51 -6.26
N GLY A 52 11.60 7.89 -7.43
CA GLY A 52 13.03 8.03 -7.64
C GLY A 52 13.36 8.58 -9.02
N ALA A 53 14.58 9.07 -9.20
CA ALA A 53 15.09 9.65 -10.44
C ALA A 53 16.29 8.88 -11.03
N GLU A 54 16.64 7.75 -10.42
CA GLU A 54 17.78 6.92 -10.82
C GLU A 54 17.32 5.68 -11.57
N HIS A 55 18.24 5.06 -12.32
CA HIS A 55 18.01 3.77 -13.00
C HIS A 55 17.64 2.65 -12.01
N MET A 56 17.97 2.83 -10.73
CA MET A 56 17.70 1.90 -9.64
C MET A 56 16.89 2.61 -8.55
N LEU A 57 15.72 2.05 -8.21
CA LEU A 57 14.92 2.47 -7.06
C LEU A 57 15.20 1.55 -5.89
N VAL A 58 15.73 2.10 -4.79
CA VAL A 58 15.97 1.36 -3.55
C VAL A 58 14.99 1.83 -2.48
N ILE A 59 14.18 0.90 -1.98
CA ILE A 59 13.23 1.12 -0.88
C ILE A 59 13.80 0.38 0.34
N HIS A 60 14.32 1.10 1.33
CA HIS A 60 15.02 0.46 2.47
C HIS A 60 14.09 -0.21 3.47
N ASN A 61 12.92 0.38 3.71
CA ASN A 61 11.98 -0.05 4.73
C ASN A 61 10.58 -0.10 4.10
N VAL A 62 10.33 -1.14 3.30
CA VAL A 62 9.08 -1.25 2.54
C VAL A 62 7.89 -1.43 3.47
N THR A 63 6.94 -0.50 3.41
CA THR A 63 5.64 -0.62 4.08
C THR A 63 4.56 -0.93 3.03
N TYR A 64 3.35 -1.24 3.48
CA TYR A 64 2.23 -1.44 2.57
C TYR A 64 2.00 -0.24 1.63
N GLU A 65 2.39 0.99 1.99
CA GLU A 65 2.16 2.18 1.13
C GLU A 65 2.95 2.17 -0.19
N TYR A 66 3.98 1.33 -0.25
CA TYR A 66 4.77 1.09 -1.45
C TYR A 66 4.14 0.01 -2.34
N GLN A 67 3.02 -0.60 -1.95
CA GLN A 67 2.30 -1.52 -2.82
C GLN A 67 1.71 -0.77 -4.03
N GLY A 68 1.74 -1.41 -5.19
CA GLY A 68 1.15 -0.88 -6.41
C GLY A 68 1.99 -1.13 -7.65
N LYS A 69 1.65 -0.42 -8.72
CA LYS A 69 2.29 -0.59 -10.04
C LYS A 69 3.40 0.41 -10.22
N TYR A 70 4.61 -0.05 -10.52
CA TYR A 70 5.77 0.78 -10.78
C TYR A 70 6.09 0.82 -12.27
N ILE A 71 6.22 2.02 -12.82
CA ILE A 71 6.61 2.26 -14.20
C ILE A 71 7.89 3.10 -14.19
N CYS A 72 8.88 2.65 -14.96
CA CYS A 72 10.06 3.43 -15.24
C CYS A 72 9.82 4.30 -16.47
N LYS A 73 10.08 5.60 -16.34
CA LYS A 73 10.11 6.57 -17.43
C LYS A 73 11.57 6.87 -17.76
N ALA A 74 11.96 6.68 -19.02
CA ALA A 74 13.28 7.04 -19.53
C ALA A 74 13.14 8.17 -20.55
N THR A 75 13.90 9.26 -20.35
CA THR A 75 13.83 10.48 -21.18
C THR A 75 15.18 10.77 -21.80
N ASN A 76 15.22 11.07 -23.09
CA ASN A 76 16.42 11.50 -23.80
C ASN A 76 16.11 12.75 -24.64
N THR A 77 16.96 13.78 -24.55
CA THR A 77 16.82 15.03 -25.30
C THR A 77 17.69 14.99 -26.56
N ILE A 78 17.06 14.88 -27.72
CA ILE A 78 17.74 14.79 -29.02
C ILE A 78 17.45 16.07 -29.81
N SER A 79 18.50 16.83 -30.12
CA SER A 79 18.40 18.11 -30.85
C SER A 79 17.40 19.09 -30.20
N GLY A 80 17.46 19.21 -28.86
CA GLY A 80 16.57 20.09 -28.08
C GLY A 80 15.16 19.54 -27.83
N ASN A 81 14.81 18.37 -28.38
CA ASN A 81 13.49 17.78 -28.22
C ASN A 81 13.53 16.59 -27.25
N GLU A 82 12.68 16.60 -26.22
CA GLU A 82 12.53 15.47 -25.30
C GLU A 82 11.82 14.30 -25.97
N ARG A 83 12.40 13.11 -25.85
CA ARG A 83 11.78 11.84 -26.22
C ARG A 83 11.68 10.96 -25.00
N THR A 84 10.48 10.50 -24.70
CA THR A 84 10.18 9.68 -23.50
C THR A 84 9.71 8.29 -23.92
N ILE A 85 10.08 7.28 -23.14
CA ILE A 85 9.51 5.93 -23.18
C ILE A 85 9.16 5.46 -21.77
N LEU A 86 8.07 4.69 -21.65
CA LEU A 86 7.63 4.07 -20.40
C LEU A 86 7.88 2.56 -20.45
N SER A 87 8.21 1.97 -19.31
CA SER A 87 8.32 0.52 -19.18
C SER A 87 6.95 -0.14 -19.09
N GLU A 88 6.94 -1.46 -19.29
CA GLU A 88 5.89 -2.30 -18.71
C GLU A 88 5.85 -2.13 -17.18
N PRO A 89 4.66 -2.24 -16.55
CA PRO A 89 4.51 -2.09 -15.11
C PRO A 89 5.12 -3.28 -14.35
N ILE A 90 5.70 -2.99 -13.20
CA ILE A 90 6.05 -3.97 -12.17
C ILE A 90 5.01 -3.89 -11.06
N ASP A 91 4.34 -4.99 -10.76
CA ASP A 91 3.45 -5.12 -9.61
C ASP A 91 4.27 -5.42 -8.35
N LEU A 92 4.40 -4.44 -7.46
CA LEU A 92 5.03 -4.63 -6.15
C LEU A 92 3.95 -5.01 -5.14
N ASN A 93 4.00 -6.24 -4.64
CA ASN A 93 3.14 -6.78 -3.61
C ASN A 93 3.90 -6.87 -2.28
N VAL A 94 3.36 -6.24 -1.23
CA VAL A 94 4.00 -6.25 0.09
C VAL A 94 3.31 -7.30 0.95
N VAL A 95 4.10 -8.17 1.59
CA VAL A 95 3.61 -9.25 2.46
C VAL A 95 4.19 -9.10 3.87
N GLY A 96 3.39 -9.34 4.90
CA GLY A 96 3.82 -9.25 6.27
C GLY A 96 2.68 -9.31 7.28
N ALA A 97 3.01 -9.08 8.54
CA ALA A 97 2.04 -9.01 9.61
C ALA A 97 1.09 -7.80 9.45
N PRO A 98 -0.12 -7.84 10.05
CA PRO A 98 -1.02 -6.70 10.12
C PRO A 98 -0.33 -5.45 10.71
N GLN A 99 -0.52 -4.30 10.08
CA GLN A 99 -0.05 -3.00 10.57
C GLN A 99 -1.23 -2.08 10.82
N VAL A 100 -1.42 -1.71 12.08
CA VAL A 100 -2.48 -0.79 12.50
C VAL A 100 -2.25 0.59 11.92
N LEU A 101 -3.29 1.15 11.31
CA LEU A 101 -3.29 2.51 10.81
C LEU A 101 -3.44 3.49 11.98
N ARG A 102 -2.38 4.25 12.28
CA ARG A 102 -2.37 5.16 13.45
C ARG A 102 -3.55 6.13 13.53
N HIS A 103 -4.12 6.51 12.38
CA HIS A 103 -5.22 7.48 12.29
C HIS A 103 -6.60 6.82 12.42
N SER A 104 -6.71 5.49 12.37
CA SER A 104 -7.98 4.80 12.59
C SER A 104 -8.26 4.51 14.06
N VAL A 105 -7.29 4.74 14.95
CA VAL A 105 -7.45 4.43 16.37
C VAL A 105 -7.94 5.68 17.09
N GLU A 106 -9.21 5.69 17.44
CA GLU A 106 -9.76 6.70 18.34
C GLU A 106 -9.25 6.46 19.76
N ARG A 107 -8.74 7.51 20.41
CA ARG A 107 -8.21 7.41 21.78
C ARG A 107 -9.30 7.43 22.83
N GLU A 108 -10.38 8.14 22.54
CA GLU A 108 -11.52 8.34 23.42
C GLU A 108 -12.78 8.29 22.59
N VAL A 109 -13.76 7.52 23.05
CA VAL A 109 -15.08 7.43 22.44
C VAL A 109 -16.08 7.95 23.47
N ALA A 110 -16.78 9.03 23.13
CA ALA A 110 -17.82 9.62 23.95
C ALA A 110 -19.18 9.27 23.36
N VAL A 111 -20.02 8.61 24.14
CA VAL A 111 -21.39 8.25 23.76
C VAL A 111 -22.37 8.68 24.83
N GLU A 112 -23.61 8.93 24.41
CA GLU A 112 -24.70 9.19 25.32
C GLU A 112 -25.02 7.97 26.17
N LYS A 113 -25.49 8.20 27.40
CA LYS A 113 -25.84 7.11 28.31
C LYS A 113 -27.00 6.29 27.73
N GLY A 114 -26.74 5.00 27.52
CA GLY A 114 -27.72 4.06 26.98
C GLY A 114 -27.54 3.76 25.50
N SER A 115 -26.70 4.52 24.80
CA SER A 115 -26.29 4.25 23.43
C SER A 115 -25.13 3.23 23.38
N ASP A 116 -25.00 2.55 22.25
CA ASP A 116 -23.88 1.65 21.99
C ASP A 116 -22.62 2.46 21.64
N ALA A 117 -21.47 1.97 22.11
CA ALA A 117 -20.17 2.51 21.75
C ALA A 117 -19.47 1.56 20.77
N ALA A 118 -19.03 2.11 19.64
CA ALA A 118 -18.27 1.37 18.64
C ALA A 118 -16.79 1.74 18.73
N LEU A 119 -15.92 0.73 18.71
CA LEU A 119 -14.48 0.89 18.55
C LEU A 119 -14.09 0.28 17.21
N SER A 120 -13.45 1.08 16.36
CA SER A 120 -13.02 0.66 15.04
C SER A 120 -11.50 0.78 14.93
N VAL A 121 -10.87 -0.22 14.32
CA VAL A 121 -9.43 -0.21 14.04
C VAL A 121 -9.24 -0.71 12.62
N MET A 122 -8.53 0.07 11.80
CA MET A 122 -8.12 -0.33 10.47
C MET A 122 -6.68 -0.81 10.52
N PHE A 123 -6.38 -1.88 9.81
CA PHE A 123 -5.02 -2.36 9.64
C PHE A 123 -4.83 -2.92 8.24
N CYS A 124 -3.60 -2.90 7.76
CA CYS A 124 -3.24 -3.44 6.45
C CYS A 124 -2.46 -4.73 6.65
N SER A 125 -2.78 -5.77 5.89
CA SER A 125 -2.25 -7.12 6.10
C SER A 125 -2.21 -7.89 4.79
N ASN A 126 -1.14 -8.65 4.58
CA ASN A 126 -1.07 -9.59 3.48
C ASN A 126 -0.17 -10.79 3.85
N PRO A 127 -0.71 -12.02 3.98
CA PRO A 127 -2.09 -12.40 3.69
C PRO A 127 -3.08 -11.81 4.70
N GLU A 128 -4.36 -11.89 4.34
CA GLU A 128 -5.45 -11.44 5.19
C GLU A 128 -5.52 -12.28 6.48
N PRO A 129 -5.74 -11.65 7.65
CA PRO A 129 -5.91 -12.39 8.89
C PRO A 129 -7.24 -13.12 8.89
N THR A 130 -7.23 -14.33 9.44
CA THR A 130 -8.44 -15.12 9.64
C THR A 130 -9.12 -14.83 10.97
N LYS A 131 -8.41 -14.19 11.91
CA LYS A 131 -8.86 -13.91 13.28
C LYS A 131 -8.30 -12.59 13.77
N ALA A 132 -9.10 -11.84 14.52
CA ALA A 132 -8.69 -10.67 15.27
C ALA A 132 -9.20 -10.79 16.72
N LEU A 133 -8.48 -10.19 17.66
CA LEU A 133 -8.78 -10.28 19.09
C LEU A 133 -8.84 -8.89 19.70
N TRP A 134 -9.97 -8.59 20.35
CA TRP A 134 -10.09 -7.46 21.24
C TRP A 134 -9.68 -7.86 22.64
N GLU A 135 -8.84 -7.07 23.29
CA GLU A 135 -8.35 -7.32 24.65
C GLU A 135 -8.51 -6.09 25.53
N TRP A 136 -9.06 -6.27 26.74
CA TRP A 136 -9.17 -5.21 27.74
C TRP A 136 -9.05 -5.79 29.16
N GLY A 137 -8.04 -5.33 29.91
CA GLY A 137 -7.72 -5.91 31.20
C GLY A 137 -7.39 -7.41 31.06
N SER A 138 -8.17 -8.28 31.71
CA SER A 138 -8.06 -9.74 31.60
C SER A 138 -9.04 -10.37 30.60
N ASN A 139 -9.84 -9.56 29.91
CA ASN A 139 -10.88 -10.04 29.01
C ASN A 139 -10.37 -10.06 27.58
N GLN A 140 -10.81 -11.06 26.82
CA GLN A 140 -10.50 -11.23 25.41
C GLN A 140 -11.77 -11.62 24.64
N LEU A 141 -11.97 -11.04 23.45
CA LEU A 141 -13.11 -11.33 22.59
C LEU A 141 -12.67 -11.43 21.12
N GLU A 142 -12.80 -12.62 20.53
CA GLU A 142 -12.45 -12.86 19.13
C GLU A 142 -13.49 -12.24 18.19
N SER A 143 -13.04 -11.73 17.04
CA SER A 143 -13.88 -11.23 15.96
C SER A 143 -14.94 -12.27 15.55
N GLY A 144 -16.19 -11.83 15.40
CA GLY A 144 -17.35 -12.67 15.08
C GLY A 144 -18.09 -13.23 16.30
N TYR A 145 -17.64 -12.93 17.53
CA TYR A 145 -18.25 -13.42 18.76
C TYR A 145 -18.86 -12.31 19.61
N LYS A 146 -19.78 -12.71 20.50
CA LYS A 146 -20.44 -11.85 21.48
C LYS A 146 -20.19 -12.36 22.89
N MET A 147 -19.90 -11.44 23.81
CA MET A 147 -19.75 -11.72 25.24
C MET A 147 -20.57 -10.71 26.05
N GLY A 148 -21.73 -11.15 26.53
CA GLY A 148 -22.66 -10.29 27.26
C GLY A 148 -23.13 -9.11 26.40
N ARG A 149 -22.78 -7.90 26.81
CA ARG A 149 -23.06 -6.64 26.08
C ARG A 149 -21.98 -6.27 25.06
N PHE A 150 -20.87 -6.98 25.01
CA PHE A 150 -19.77 -6.71 24.09
C PHE A 150 -19.92 -7.56 22.84
N VAL A 151 -19.79 -6.95 21.67
CA VAL A 151 -19.84 -7.62 20.37
C VAL A 151 -18.56 -7.28 19.64
N ALA A 152 -17.83 -8.31 19.20
CA ALA A 152 -16.72 -8.15 18.27
C ALA A 152 -17.23 -8.58 16.90
N GLU A 153 -17.36 -7.63 15.99
CA GLU A 153 -17.79 -7.94 14.64
C GLU A 153 -16.72 -8.74 13.88
N GLY A 154 -17.15 -9.36 12.77
CA GLY A 154 -16.24 -10.06 11.87
C GLY A 154 -15.26 -9.10 11.19
N ILE A 155 -14.12 -9.61 10.74
CA ILE A 155 -13.17 -8.82 9.96
C ILE A 155 -13.78 -8.54 8.59
N THR A 156 -14.12 -7.28 8.33
CA THR A 156 -14.66 -6.83 7.04
C THR A 156 -13.54 -6.36 6.11
N LYS A 157 -13.69 -6.62 4.81
CA LYS A 157 -12.81 -6.09 3.77
C LYS A 157 -13.45 -4.84 3.19
N GLU A 158 -12.87 -3.69 3.49
CA GLU A 158 -13.25 -2.45 2.83
C GLU A 158 -12.06 -1.89 2.05
N ARG A 159 -12.34 -1.36 0.87
CA ARG A 159 -11.38 -0.56 0.09
C ARG A 159 -11.70 0.90 0.39
N ILE A 160 -11.09 1.45 1.44
CA ILE A 160 -11.33 2.83 1.85
C ILE A 160 -10.39 3.77 1.09
N ASP A 161 -10.92 4.40 0.04
CA ASP A 161 -10.19 5.20 -0.95
C ASP A 161 -10.13 6.71 -0.62
N THR A 162 -9.96 7.13 0.64
CA THR A 162 -10.07 8.57 0.95
C THR A 162 -8.76 9.35 0.85
N ILE A 163 -7.59 8.75 1.11
CA ILE A 163 -6.27 9.38 0.84
C ILE A 163 -5.23 8.25 0.76
N GLY A 164 -4.88 7.80 -0.45
CA GLY A 164 -3.66 7.02 -0.71
C GLY A 164 -3.31 5.91 0.28
N LYS A 165 -4.24 5.03 0.64
CA LYS A 165 -3.96 3.89 1.53
C LYS A 165 -4.55 2.60 0.98
N ILE A 166 -3.67 1.61 0.97
CA ILE A 166 -3.80 0.17 0.72
C ILE A 166 -5.15 -0.41 1.14
N THR A 167 -5.52 -1.54 0.53
CA THR A 167 -6.52 -2.47 1.05
C THR A 167 -6.26 -2.78 2.55
N CYS A 168 -7.00 -2.11 3.42
CA CYS A 168 -6.91 -2.27 4.86
C CYS A 168 -8.31 -2.67 5.35
N THR A 169 -8.39 -3.86 5.93
CA THR A 169 -9.62 -4.46 6.45
C THR A 169 -10.04 -3.79 7.75
N GLY A 170 -11.33 -3.51 7.90
CA GLY A 170 -11.97 -3.16 9.17
C GLY A 170 -12.81 -1.88 9.18
N MET A 171 -14.11 -2.00 8.88
CA MET A 171 -15.18 -1.20 9.49
C MET A 171 -16.43 -2.07 9.73
N PRO A 172 -17.17 -1.87 10.83
CA PRO A 172 -18.62 -2.02 10.84
C PRO A 172 -19.24 -1.02 9.88
N ALA A 173 -20.12 -1.48 8.99
CA ALA A 173 -21.07 -0.59 8.35
C ALA A 173 -22.13 -0.22 9.40
N ASP A 174 -22.38 1.08 9.55
CA ASP A 174 -23.55 1.59 10.26
C ASP A 174 -24.83 0.90 9.76
N VAL A 175 -25.72 0.55 10.69
CA VAL A 175 -27.11 0.14 10.42
C VAL A 175 -27.93 1.36 10.03
#